data_AF-A0A8I0KM30-F1
#
_entry.id   AF-A0A8I0KM30-F1
#
_cell.length_a   1.000
_cell.length_b   1.000
_cell.length_c   1.000
_cell.angle_alpha   90.00
_cell.angle_beta   90.00
_cell.angle_gamma   90.00
#
_symmetry.space_group_name_H-M   'P 1'
#
loop_
_entity.id
_entity.type
_entity.pdbx_description
1 polymer ?
#
loop_
_entity_poly.entity_id
_entity_poly.type
_entity_poly.pdbx_seq_one_letter_code
_entity_poly.pdbx_strand_id
1 'polypeptide(L)'
;MLVFTQRHDSRPALQQALDAASGLKPGSWASVEALSMLAVEARAHGRPEADDLYATARKAAQGLKHGSVESVRALTWLARAERDPGRTP
;
A
#
# COMPACT_ATOMS: atom_id res chain seq x y z
N MET A 1 -33.59 -19.47 -9.57
CA MET A 1 -33.01 -18.12 -9.73
C MET A 1 -32.14 -17.86 -8.51
N LEU A 2 -30.82 -17.96 -8.63
CA LEU A 2 -29.91 -17.70 -7.51
C LEU A 2 -29.71 -16.19 -7.38
N VAL A 3 -30.18 -15.62 -6.27
CA VAL A 3 -30.01 -14.20 -5.94
C VAL A 3 -28.62 -14.05 -5.34
N PHE A 4 -27.67 -13.50 -6.10
CA PHE A 4 -26.38 -13.07 -5.56
C PHE A 4 -26.62 -11.81 -4.73
N THR A 5 -26.84 -11.97 -3.43
CA THR A 5 -26.86 -10.84 -2.50
C THR A 5 -25.43 -10.36 -2.33
N GLN A 6 -25.04 -9.38 -3.15
CA GLN A 6 -23.78 -8.66 -2.99
C GLN A 6 -23.84 -7.91 -1.67
N ARG A 7 -23.29 -8.52 -0.60
CA ARG A 7 -23.16 -7.86 0.70
C ARG A 7 -22.30 -6.62 0.48
N HIS A 8 -22.93 -5.45 0.54
CA HIS A 8 -22.21 -4.18 0.53
C HIS A 8 -21.29 -4.15 1.75
N ASP A 9 -19.98 -4.23 1.52
CA ASP A 9 -19.00 -3.98 2.55
C ASP A 9 -19.15 -2.52 2.99
N SER A 10 -19.67 -2.34 4.19
CA SER A 10 -20.02 -1.02 4.74
C SER A 10 -18.83 -0.33 5.40
N ARG A 11 -17.65 -0.97 5.40
CA ARG A 11 -16.44 -0.40 5.99
C ARG A 11 -15.93 0.78 5.14
N PRO A 12 -15.26 1.77 5.74
CA PRO A 12 -14.57 2.82 4.99
C PRO A 12 -13.59 2.21 3.98
N ALA A 13 -13.45 2.83 2.79
CA ALA A 13 -12.58 2.32 1.72
C ALA A 13 -11.14 2.07 2.19
N LEU A 14 -10.60 2.93 3.07
CA LEU A 14 -9.28 2.74 3.68
C LEU A 14 -9.19 1.44 4.49
N GLN A 15 -10.21 1.12 5.28
CA GLN A 15 -10.23 -0.13 6.05
C GLN A 15 -10.30 -1.35 5.12
N GLN A 16 -11.11 -1.29 4.06
CA GLN A 16 -11.16 -2.36 3.06
C GLN A 16 -9.81 -2.55 2.35
N ALA A 17 -9.10 -1.45 2.06
CA ALA A 17 -7.77 -1.51 1.46
C ALA A 17 -6.72 -2.10 2.41
N LEU A 18 -6.77 -1.76 3.71
CA LEU A 18 -5.93 -2.38 4.75
C LEU A 18 -6.17 -3.89 4.83
N ASP A 19 -7.43 -4.30 4.83
CA ASP A 19 -7.78 -5.72 4.90
C ASP A 19 -7.33 -6.47 3.62
N ALA A 20 -7.50 -5.86 2.44
CA ALA A 20 -7.04 -6.43 1.18
C ALA A 20 -5.50 -6.53 1.10
N ALA A 21 -4.78 -5.57 1.68
CA ALA A 21 -3.32 -5.56 1.67
C ALA A 21 -2.71 -6.74 2.42
N SER A 22 -3.41 -7.32 3.40
CA SER A 22 -2.96 -8.53 4.10
C SER A 22 -2.75 -9.74 3.17
N GLY A 23 -3.46 -9.78 2.04
CA GLY A 23 -3.36 -10.84 1.03
C GLY A 23 -2.32 -10.57 -0.06
N LEU A 24 -1.68 -9.40 -0.08
CA LEU A 24 -0.71 -9.07 -1.12
C LEU A 24 0.56 -9.91 -0.96
N LYS A 25 0.92 -10.63 -2.02
CA LYS A 25 2.24 -11.28 -2.09
C LYS A 25 3.32 -10.21 -2.21
N PRO A 26 4.34 -10.20 -1.33
CA PRO A 26 5.48 -9.31 -1.48
C PRO A 26 6.33 -9.73 -2.69
N GLY A 27 7.04 -8.76 -3.29
CA GLY A 27 8.07 -9.03 -4.29
C GLY A 27 7.74 -8.63 -5.74
N SER A 28 6.59 -7.99 -5.99
CA SER A 28 6.32 -7.34 -7.27
C SER A 28 6.38 -5.81 -7.11
N TRP A 29 6.71 -5.10 -8.19
CA TRP A 29 6.69 -3.63 -8.17
C TRP A 29 5.29 -3.07 -7.91
N ALA A 30 4.25 -3.75 -8.41
CA ALA A 30 2.86 -3.39 -8.16
C ALA A 30 2.51 -3.51 -6.67
N SER A 31 3.06 -4.52 -5.97
CA SER A 31 2.90 -4.65 -4.53
C SER A 31 3.59 -3.50 -3.79
N VAL A 32 4.79 -3.08 -4.23
CA VAL A 32 5.49 -1.92 -3.63
C VAL A 32 4.69 -0.64 -3.83
N GLU A 33 4.19 -0.39 -5.04
CA GLU A 33 3.33 0.77 -5.36
C GLU A 33 2.07 0.79 -4.48
N ALA A 34 1.31 -0.32 -4.46
CA ALA A 34 0.07 -0.42 -3.69
C ALA A 34 0.30 -0.21 -2.19
N LEU A 35 1.33 -0.82 -1.61
CA LEU A 35 1.68 -0.66 -0.19
C LEU A 35 2.17 0.75 0.12
N SER A 36 2.93 1.38 -0.79
CA SER A 36 3.40 2.76 -0.61
C SER A 36 2.24 3.76 -0.65
N MET A 37 1.30 3.58 -1.58
CA MET A 37 0.10 4.42 -1.66
C MET A 37 -0.78 4.25 -0.43
N LEU A 38 -0.97 3.02 0.04
CA LEU A 38 -1.76 2.74 1.23
C LEU A 38 -1.11 3.28 2.51
N ALA A 39 0.22 3.22 2.61
CA ALA A 39 0.96 3.83 3.73
C ALA A 39 0.77 5.35 3.79
N VAL A 40 0.79 6.03 2.63
CA VAL A 40 0.50 7.48 2.55
C VAL A 40 -0.89 7.78 3.10
N GLU A 41 -1.93 7.08 2.64
CA GLU A 41 -3.29 7.35 3.13
C GLU A 41 -3.52 6.91 4.56
N ALA A 42 -2.94 5.79 4.98
CA ALA A 42 -2.95 5.40 6.38
C ALA A 42 -2.36 6.51 7.26
N ARG A 43 -1.21 7.10 6.86
CA ARG A 43 -0.59 8.18 7.62
C ARG A 43 -1.42 9.46 7.61
N ALA A 44 -2.01 9.84 6.47
CA ALA A 44 -2.91 11.01 6.37
C ALA A 44 -4.12 10.89 7.30
N HIS A 45 -4.56 9.66 7.58
CA HIS A 45 -5.65 9.35 8.50
C HIS A 45 -5.19 9.02 9.94
N GLY A 46 -3.91 9.22 10.27
CA GLY A 46 -3.36 8.96 11.61
C GLY A 46 -3.40 7.49 12.01
N ARG A 47 -3.36 6.57 11.03
CA ARG A 47 -3.40 5.13 11.26
C ARG A 47 -2.01 4.59 11.64
N PRO A 48 -1.88 3.84 12.75
CA PRO A 48 -0.60 3.29 13.19
C PRO A 48 -0.02 2.27 12.20
N GLU A 49 -0.87 1.63 11.38
CA GLU A 49 -0.45 0.63 10.39
C GLU A 49 0.41 1.23 9.25
N ALA A 50 0.45 2.56 9.11
CA ALA A 50 1.17 3.25 8.04
C ALA A 50 2.67 2.90 7.99
N ASP A 51 3.33 2.84 9.15
CA ASP A 51 4.76 2.59 9.23
C ASP A 51 5.10 1.13 8.86
N ASP A 52 4.26 0.17 9.28
CA ASP A 52 4.41 -1.24 8.94
C ASP A 52 4.20 -1.50 7.43
N LEU A 53 3.22 -0.82 6.83
CA LEU A 53 2.98 -0.85 5.38
C LEU A 53 4.18 -0.30 4.61
N TYR A 54 4.73 0.83 5.05
CA TYR A 54 5.92 1.42 4.46
C TYR A 54 7.14 0.49 4.60
N ALA A 55 7.36 -0.08 5.78
CA ALA A 55 8.44 -1.03 6.01
C ALA A 55 8.33 -2.27 5.10
N THR A 56 7.11 -2.78 4.91
CA THR A 56 6.82 -3.90 4.02
C THR A 56 7.10 -3.54 2.55
N ALA A 57 6.66 -2.37 2.10
CA ALA A 57 6.95 -1.86 0.76
C ALA A 57 8.46 -1.73 0.53
N ARG A 58 9.19 -1.18 1.52
CA ARG A 58 10.65 -1.00 1.46
C ARG A 58 11.36 -2.34 1.33
N LYS A 59 10.96 -3.34 2.12
CA LYS A 59 11.51 -4.70 2.04
C LYS A 59 11.24 -5.34 0.68
N ALA A 60 10.03 -5.19 0.14
CA ALA A 60 9.69 -5.75 -1.17
C ALA A 60 10.51 -5.11 -2.31
N ALA A 61 10.80 -3.80 -2.24
CA ALA A 61 11.61 -3.13 -3.25
C ALA A 61 13.08 -3.59 -3.27
N GLN A 62 13.63 -4.02 -2.13
CA GLN A 62 15.00 -4.58 -2.06
C GLN A 62 15.14 -5.86 -2.89
N GLY A 63 14.04 -6.58 -3.13
CA GLY A 63 14.04 -7.79 -3.97
C GLY A 63 13.96 -7.50 -5.47
N LEU A 64 13.78 -6.24 -5.89
CA LEU A 64 13.66 -5.89 -7.31
C LEU A 64 15.04 -5.80 -7.97
N LYS A 65 15.10 -6.22 -9.25
CA LYS A 65 16.33 -6.13 -10.05
C LYS A 65 16.70 -4.67 -10.26
N HIS A 66 17.91 -4.30 -9.83
CA HIS A 66 18.43 -2.95 -10.03
C HIS A 66 18.50 -2.56 -11.51
N GLY A 67 18.17 -1.30 -11.80
CA GLY A 67 18.23 -0.73 -13.16
C GLY A 67 17.08 -1.17 -14.08
N SER A 68 16.08 -1.89 -13.56
CA SER A 68 14.86 -2.20 -14.30
C SER A 68 13.83 -1.07 -14.17
N VAL A 69 12.92 -0.96 -15.14
CA VAL A 69 11.82 0.03 -15.10
C VAL A 69 10.95 -0.17 -13.85
N GLU A 70 10.72 -1.43 -13.49
CA GLU A 70 10.00 -1.83 -12.27
C GLU A 70 10.69 -1.30 -11.01
N SER A 71 12.02 -1.43 -10.92
CA SER A 71 12.78 -0.93 -9.78
C SER A 71 12.70 0.60 -9.66
N VAL A 72 12.79 1.32 -10.79
CA VAL A 72 12.69 2.79 -10.80
C VAL A 72 11.31 3.25 -10.32
N ARG A 73 10.23 2.62 -10.82
CA ARG A 73 8.86 2.92 -10.40
C ARG A 73 8.64 2.64 -8.91
N ALA A 74 9.03 1.45 -8.45
CA ALA A 74 8.89 1.05 -7.06
C ALA A 74 9.64 2.00 -6.10
N LEU A 75 10.89 2.34 -6.41
CA LEU A 75 11.69 3.26 -5.61
C LEU A 75 11.12 4.69 -5.60
N THR A 76 10.52 5.12 -6.71
CA THR A 76 9.87 6.44 -6.79
C THR A 76 8.66 6.53 -5.85
N TRP A 77 7.85 5.49 -5.79
CA TRP A 77 6.72 5.41 -4.86
C TRP A 77 7.16 5.33 -3.40
N LEU A 78 8.23 4.59 -3.11
CA LEU A 78 8.82 4.58 -1.76
C LEU A 78 9.32 5.96 -1.33
N ALA A 79 10.03 6.67 -2.22
CA ALA A 79 10.49 8.03 -1.94
C ALA A 79 9.32 9.01 -1.75
N ARG A 80 8.17 8.77 -2.38
CA ARG A 80 6.95 9.54 -2.11
C ARG A 80 6.39 9.24 -0.72
N ALA A 81 6.25 7.96 -0.36
CA ALA A 81 5.71 7.53 0.93
C ALA A 81 6.61 7.90 2.13
N GLU A 82 7.92 8.00 1.91
CA GLU A 82 8.88 8.48 2.93
C GLU A 82 8.74 9.98 3.21
N ARG A 83 8.46 10.77 2.17
CA ARG A 83 8.36 12.24 2.28
C ARG A 83 7.06 12.71 2.90
N ASP A 84 6.00 11.91 2.84
CA ASP A 84 4.71 12.30 3.38
C ASP A 84 4.70 12.09 4.90
N PRO A 85 4.81 13.15 5.72
CA PRO A 85 4.84 13.03 7.17
C PRO A 85 3.44 12.85 7.75
N GLY A 86 2.39 12.72 6.92
CA GLY A 86 1.01 12.92 7.34
C GLY A 86 0.84 14.39 7.69
N ARG A 87 0.36 15.19 6.74
CA ARG A 87 -0.10 16.54 7.09
C ARG A 87 -1.22 16.41 8.13
N THR A 88 -0.88 16.62 9.40
CA THR A 88 -1.85 17.15 10.35
C THR A 88 -2.35 18.51 9.81
N PRO A 89 -3.65 18.80 9.92
CA PRO A 89 -4.26 20.01 9.37
C PRO A 89 -3.58 21.31 9.82
#